data_AF-A0A4V1SRJ7-F1
#
_entry.id   AF-A0A4V1SRJ7-F1
#
_cell.length_a   1.000
_cell.length_b   1.000
_cell.length_c   1.000
_cell.angle_alpha   90.00
_cell.angle_beta   90.00
_cell.angle_gamma   90.00
#
_symmetry.space_group_name_H-M   'P 1'
#
loop_
_entity.id
_entity.type
_entity.pdbx_description
1 polymer ?
#
loop_
_entity_poly.entity_id
_entity_poly.type
_entity_poly.pdbx_seq_one_letter_code
_entity_poly.pdbx_strand_id
1 'polypeptide(L)'
;MIYYLMAGNNTAAATTVPIAQADLAITKSVSPANPDVNQNVVFTIVLTNNGPSAAAGVIVTDVLPGGYTFVSSSATAGTYNNADGKWTLGTVNNAATATLTITARVNATGVYTNTATASAITADPTPGNSASATPVPVPITDLKVIKTAAKDIINNAASVNPGDTETFTITVTNTGPSAATNVVATDIIPNGYTYSNSTPSVGVYNQTTGKWTIGNLANGASATLTINAIIKASGNYSNYVTLTGAEKDLDLSNNEAYAPLANTNADVSIVKTVNNATPNVGANVTFTLTATNAANSTSDATQVTVTDILPSGYTY
;
A
#
# COMPACT_ATOMS: atom_id res chain seq x y z
N MET A 1 -66.35 -38.82 83.20
CA MET A 1 -65.46 -39.48 82.20
C MET A 1 -64.79 -38.36 81.42
N ILE A 2 -63.47 -38.25 81.55
CA ILE A 2 -62.65 -37.16 81.03
C ILE A 2 -62.33 -37.47 79.56
N TYR A 3 -62.54 -36.52 78.65
CA TYR A 3 -61.99 -36.58 77.29
C TYR A 3 -60.85 -35.57 77.18
N TYR A 4 -59.62 -36.07 77.06
CA TYR A 4 -58.47 -35.26 76.67
C TYR A 4 -58.52 -35.04 75.15
N LEU A 5 -58.73 -33.80 74.72
CA LEU A 5 -58.37 -33.37 73.37
C LEU A 5 -56.84 -33.21 73.34
N MET A 6 -56.14 -34.23 72.86
CA MET A 6 -54.75 -34.04 72.42
C MET A 6 -54.80 -33.23 71.12
N ALA A 7 -54.50 -31.95 71.21
CA ALA A 7 -54.18 -31.14 70.04
C ALA A 7 -52.90 -31.71 69.44
N GLY A 8 -53.04 -32.49 68.37
CA GLY A 8 -51.93 -32.90 67.52
C GLY A 8 -51.29 -31.64 66.93
N ASN A 9 -50.15 -31.24 67.50
CA ASN A 9 -49.26 -30.25 66.92
C ASN A 9 -48.62 -30.86 65.67
N ASN A 10 -49.27 -30.70 64.52
CA ASN A 10 -48.66 -30.97 63.21
C ASN A 10 -47.91 -29.71 62.74
N THR A 11 -46.78 -29.40 63.38
CA THR A 11 -45.79 -28.50 62.76
C THR A 11 -44.67 -29.33 62.15
N ALA A 12 -44.66 -29.40 60.82
CA ALA A 12 -43.49 -29.82 60.07
C ALA A 12 -42.75 -28.56 59.60
N ALA A 13 -41.49 -28.40 60.00
CA ALA A 13 -40.62 -27.36 59.50
C ALA A 13 -39.65 -27.99 58.49
N ALA A 14 -39.66 -27.49 57.25
CA ALA A 14 -38.63 -27.80 56.26
C ALA A 14 -37.62 -26.64 56.23
N THR A 15 -36.38 -26.90 56.66
CA THR A 15 -35.29 -25.94 56.51
C THR A 15 -34.58 -26.21 55.18
N THR A 16 -34.87 -25.38 54.17
CA THR A 16 -34.05 -25.33 52.95
C THR A 16 -33.01 -24.23 53.14
N VAL A 17 -31.76 -24.51 52.75
CA VAL A 17 -30.69 -23.51 52.68
C VAL A 17 -30.57 -23.08 51.23
N PRO A 18 -30.96 -21.84 50.86
CA PRO A 18 -30.81 -21.35 49.50
C PRO A 18 -29.33 -21.31 49.12
N ILE A 19 -28.99 -21.87 47.96
CA ILE A 19 -27.65 -21.78 47.38
C ILE A 19 -27.63 -20.55 46.46
N ALA A 20 -26.61 -19.70 46.61
CA ALA A 20 -26.43 -18.53 45.76
C ALA A 20 -26.20 -18.96 44.31
N GLN A 21 -26.96 -18.36 43.40
CA GLN A 21 -26.85 -18.58 41.95
C GLN A 21 -26.69 -17.24 41.24
N ALA A 22 -25.79 -17.23 40.25
CA ALA A 22 -25.55 -16.11 39.35
C ALA A 22 -25.92 -16.53 37.92
N ASP A 23 -26.02 -15.55 37.02
CA ASP A 23 -26.20 -15.77 35.58
C ASP A 23 -25.43 -14.66 34.88
N LEU A 24 -24.24 -14.98 34.36
CA LEU A 24 -23.37 -13.99 33.73
C LEU A 24 -23.62 -13.92 32.23
N ALA A 25 -23.95 -12.75 31.71
CA ALA A 25 -24.04 -12.53 30.26
C ALA A 25 -22.88 -11.67 29.77
N ILE A 26 -22.30 -12.04 28.62
CA ILE A 26 -21.35 -11.19 27.88
C ILE A 26 -21.99 -10.70 26.59
N THR A 27 -21.79 -9.43 26.28
CA THR A 27 -21.86 -8.92 24.90
C THR A 27 -20.49 -8.41 24.48
N LYS A 28 -20.18 -8.58 23.20
CA LYS A 28 -18.92 -8.11 22.62
C LYS A 28 -19.17 -7.49 21.25
N SER A 29 -18.58 -6.32 21.03
CA SER A 29 -18.63 -5.63 19.74
C SER A 29 -17.24 -5.12 19.35
N VAL A 30 -17.07 -4.76 18.08
CA VAL A 30 -15.84 -4.19 17.53
C VAL A 30 -16.18 -2.98 16.66
N SER A 31 -15.37 -1.93 16.73
CA SER A 31 -15.50 -0.76 15.86
C SER A 31 -14.12 -0.20 15.47
N PRO A 32 -13.89 0.15 14.19
CA PRO A 32 -14.78 -0.08 13.05
C PRO A 32 -14.88 -1.57 12.66
N ALA A 33 -15.95 -1.95 11.95
CA ALA A 33 -16.15 -3.32 11.47
C ALA A 33 -15.30 -3.66 10.24
N ASN A 34 -14.90 -2.66 9.45
CA ASN A 34 -14.07 -2.80 8.25
C ASN A 34 -12.83 -1.90 8.35
N PRO A 35 -11.91 -2.16 9.30
CA PRO A 35 -10.70 -1.36 9.48
C PRO A 35 -9.74 -1.56 8.30
N ASP A 36 -9.02 -0.52 7.89
CA ASP A 36 -7.83 -0.72 7.07
C ASP A 36 -6.76 -1.47 7.89
N VAL A 37 -5.94 -2.31 7.27
CA VAL A 37 -4.76 -2.90 7.94
C VAL A 37 -3.89 -1.77 8.53
N ASN A 38 -3.29 -2.00 9.70
CA ASN A 38 -2.60 -1.02 10.55
C ASN A 38 -3.49 0.05 11.22
N GLN A 39 -4.81 0.07 10.99
CA GLN A 39 -5.73 0.89 11.77
C GLN A 39 -6.00 0.25 13.14
N ASN A 40 -6.35 1.08 14.13
CA ASN A 40 -6.85 0.60 15.40
C ASN A 40 -8.34 0.23 15.32
N VAL A 41 -8.70 -0.87 15.99
CA VAL A 41 -10.08 -1.21 16.36
C VAL A 41 -10.24 -1.15 17.88
N VAL A 42 -11.46 -0.93 18.34
CA VAL A 42 -11.85 -1.01 19.74
C VAL A 42 -12.82 -2.16 19.91
N PHE A 43 -12.43 -3.16 20.70
CA PHE A 43 -13.34 -4.16 21.21
C PHE A 43 -14.00 -3.64 22.48
N THR A 44 -15.33 -3.70 22.55
CA THR A 44 -16.10 -3.37 23.76
C THR A 44 -16.74 -4.65 24.29
N ILE A 45 -16.39 -5.03 25.50
CA ILE A 45 -16.90 -6.21 26.22
C ILE A 45 -17.75 -5.69 27.37
N VAL A 46 -19.01 -6.08 27.42
CA VAL A 46 -19.91 -5.75 28.55
C VAL A 46 -20.29 -7.05 29.23
N LEU A 47 -19.99 -7.13 30.52
CA LEU A 47 -20.39 -8.21 31.41
C LEU A 47 -21.57 -7.74 32.27
N THR A 48 -22.63 -8.55 32.34
CA THR A 48 -23.80 -8.31 33.19
C THR A 48 -24.04 -9.54 34.07
N ASN A 49 -24.41 -9.33 35.35
CA ASN A 49 -24.97 -10.40 36.17
C ASN A 49 -26.49 -10.29 36.22
N ASN A 50 -27.17 -11.16 35.47
CA ASN A 50 -28.63 -11.28 35.41
C ASN A 50 -29.20 -12.20 36.51
N GLY A 51 -28.33 -12.84 37.28
CA GLY A 51 -28.72 -13.81 38.29
C GLY A 51 -29.27 -13.17 39.57
N PRO A 52 -30.00 -13.95 40.40
CA PRO A 52 -30.62 -13.43 41.61
C PRO A 52 -29.61 -13.06 42.71
N SER A 53 -28.40 -13.61 42.69
CA SER A 53 -27.34 -13.38 43.69
C SER A 53 -26.09 -12.72 43.09
N ALA A 54 -25.20 -12.21 43.94
CA ALA A 54 -23.89 -11.73 43.51
C ALA A 54 -23.00 -12.89 42.99
N ALA A 55 -22.28 -12.65 41.90
CA ALA A 55 -21.28 -13.56 41.37
C ALA A 55 -19.92 -13.27 42.02
N ALA A 56 -19.29 -14.27 42.63
CA ALA A 56 -17.97 -14.14 43.27
C ALA A 56 -16.87 -14.77 42.41
N GLY A 57 -15.67 -14.21 42.50
CA GLY A 57 -14.50 -14.71 41.77
C GLY A 57 -14.62 -14.59 40.25
N VAL A 58 -15.26 -13.53 39.78
CA VAL A 58 -15.56 -13.31 38.36
C VAL A 58 -14.30 -12.95 37.58
N ILE A 59 -14.04 -13.73 36.53
CA ILE A 59 -12.94 -13.54 35.58
C ILE A 59 -13.51 -13.66 34.16
N VAL A 60 -13.21 -12.68 33.32
CA VAL A 60 -13.41 -12.77 31.86
C VAL A 60 -12.06 -13.01 31.19
N THR A 61 -11.98 -13.99 30.31
CA THR A 61 -10.79 -14.26 29.49
C THR A 61 -11.06 -13.80 28.06
N ASP A 62 -10.21 -12.90 27.56
CA ASP A 62 -10.21 -12.35 26.21
C ASP A 62 -8.76 -12.17 25.75
N VAL A 63 -8.24 -13.17 25.04
CA VAL A 63 -6.87 -13.12 24.50
C VAL A 63 -6.97 -12.61 23.06
N LEU A 64 -6.33 -11.46 22.79
CA LEU A 64 -6.25 -10.95 21.42
C LEU A 64 -5.57 -11.98 20.52
N PRO A 65 -6.22 -12.43 19.44
CA PRO A 65 -5.61 -13.37 18.49
C PRO A 65 -4.52 -12.68 17.66
N GLY A 66 -3.74 -13.47 16.93
CA GLY A 66 -2.58 -12.98 16.16
C GLY A 66 -2.88 -11.94 15.07
N GLY A 67 -4.14 -11.75 14.70
CA GLY A 67 -4.59 -10.67 13.81
C GLY A 67 -4.47 -9.27 14.43
N TYR A 68 -4.04 -9.15 15.70
CA TYR A 68 -3.97 -7.88 16.41
C TYR A 68 -2.64 -7.67 17.14
N THR A 69 -2.27 -6.40 17.29
CA THR A 69 -1.27 -5.93 18.25
C THR A 69 -1.96 -5.11 19.32
N PHE A 70 -1.78 -5.45 20.60
CA PHE A 70 -2.35 -4.69 21.71
C PHE A 70 -1.83 -3.23 21.73
N VAL A 71 -2.72 -2.27 21.98
CA VAL A 71 -2.36 -0.85 22.12
C VAL A 71 -2.66 -0.36 23.54
N SER A 72 -3.91 -0.52 23.99
CA SER A 72 -4.33 -0.09 25.32
C SER A 72 -5.63 -0.79 25.75
N SER A 73 -5.97 -0.67 27.03
CA SER A 73 -7.25 -1.13 27.57
C SER A 73 -7.76 -0.20 28.65
N SER A 74 -9.07 -0.14 28.84
CA SER A 74 -9.71 0.56 29.96
C SER A 74 -10.88 -0.26 30.50
N ALA A 75 -10.99 -0.38 31.81
CA ALA A 75 -12.07 -1.11 32.47
C ALA A 75 -12.81 -0.21 33.45
N THR A 76 -14.13 -0.32 33.52
CA THR A 76 -14.94 0.41 34.51
C THR A 76 -14.85 -0.22 35.91
N ALA A 77 -14.43 -1.48 35.98
CA ALA A 77 -14.20 -2.24 37.20
C ALA A 77 -13.15 -3.33 36.97
N GLY A 78 -12.47 -3.75 38.03
CA GLY A 78 -11.45 -4.79 37.96
C GLY A 78 -10.18 -4.36 37.21
N THR A 79 -9.33 -5.32 36.90
CA THR A 79 -8.06 -5.11 36.18
C THR A 79 -7.92 -6.10 35.03
N TYR A 80 -7.48 -5.61 33.87
CA TYR A 80 -7.19 -6.43 32.70
C TYR A 80 -5.68 -6.60 32.53
N ASN A 81 -5.24 -7.83 32.30
CA ASN A 81 -3.86 -8.16 31.96
C ASN A 81 -3.81 -8.67 30.51
N ASN A 82 -3.16 -7.92 29.63
CA ASN A 82 -3.07 -8.27 28.21
C ASN A 82 -2.14 -9.45 27.92
N ALA A 83 -1.26 -9.83 28.86
CA ALA A 83 -0.32 -10.93 28.66
C ALA A 83 -1.01 -12.30 28.68
N ASP A 84 -2.05 -12.46 29.50
CA ASP A 84 -2.85 -13.68 29.61
C ASP A 84 -4.33 -13.48 29.24
N GLY A 85 -4.72 -12.27 28.86
CA GLY A 85 -6.07 -11.90 28.46
C GLY A 85 -7.08 -11.90 29.61
N LYS A 86 -6.64 -11.91 30.87
CA LYS A 86 -7.55 -12.00 32.01
C LYS A 86 -8.01 -10.63 32.49
N TRP A 87 -9.32 -10.44 32.53
CA TRP A 87 -9.99 -9.36 33.21
C TRP A 87 -10.58 -9.86 34.53
N THR A 88 -9.98 -9.46 35.65
CA THR A 88 -10.36 -9.91 37.00
C THR A 88 -11.25 -8.87 37.66
N LEU A 89 -12.53 -9.21 37.92
CA LEU A 89 -13.51 -8.29 38.52
C LEU A 89 -13.74 -8.55 40.02
N GLY A 90 -13.48 -9.77 40.50
CA GLY A 90 -13.81 -10.15 41.87
C GLY A 90 -15.30 -10.41 42.03
N THR A 91 -16.05 -9.51 42.68
CA THR A 91 -17.49 -9.69 42.90
C THR A 91 -18.31 -8.79 41.98
N VAL A 92 -19.30 -9.36 41.30
CA VAL A 92 -20.28 -8.62 40.48
C VAL A 92 -21.67 -8.81 41.08
N ASN A 93 -22.23 -7.72 41.61
CA ASN A 93 -23.55 -7.75 42.25
C ASN A 93 -24.67 -8.05 41.24
N ASN A 94 -25.82 -8.52 41.74
CA ASN A 94 -27.03 -8.68 40.93
C ASN A 94 -27.36 -7.37 40.20
N ALA A 95 -27.70 -7.47 38.91
CA ALA A 95 -28.02 -6.39 37.97
C ALA A 95 -26.88 -5.39 37.70
N ALA A 96 -25.67 -5.64 38.24
CA ALA A 96 -24.51 -4.82 37.94
C ALA A 96 -23.95 -5.14 36.56
N THR A 97 -23.38 -4.11 35.94
CA THR A 97 -22.65 -4.20 34.68
C THR A 97 -21.22 -3.71 34.86
N ALA A 98 -20.31 -4.30 34.10
CA ALA A 98 -18.95 -3.82 33.97
C ALA A 98 -18.55 -3.84 32.50
N THR A 99 -17.71 -2.90 32.09
CA THR A 99 -17.27 -2.77 30.70
C THR A 99 -15.75 -2.77 30.63
N LEU A 100 -15.21 -3.52 29.69
CA LEU A 100 -13.81 -3.49 29.26
C LEU A 100 -13.74 -3.06 27.80
N THR A 101 -12.92 -2.04 27.52
CA THR A 101 -12.52 -1.67 26.17
C THR A 101 -11.08 -2.09 25.93
N ILE A 102 -10.82 -2.70 24.78
CA ILE A 102 -9.47 -3.09 24.33
C ILE A 102 -9.24 -2.41 22.97
N THR A 103 -8.27 -1.51 22.90
CA THR A 103 -7.80 -0.93 21.64
C THR A 103 -6.66 -1.79 21.11
N ALA A 104 -6.78 -2.21 19.86
CA ALA A 104 -5.77 -3.04 19.21
C ALA A 104 -5.55 -2.59 17.75
N ARG A 105 -4.30 -2.61 17.31
CA ARG A 105 -3.94 -2.36 15.91
C ARG A 105 -4.14 -3.64 15.10
N VAL A 106 -4.80 -3.54 13.96
CA VAL A 106 -5.06 -4.66 13.05
C VAL A 106 -3.78 -4.99 12.28
N ASN A 107 -3.34 -6.25 12.34
CA ASN A 107 -2.21 -6.75 11.59
C ASN A 107 -2.65 -7.15 10.16
N ALA A 108 -1.70 -7.29 9.24
CA ALA A 108 -2.00 -7.67 7.85
C ALA A 108 -2.50 -9.13 7.71
N THR A 109 -2.10 -9.99 8.65
CA THR A 109 -2.47 -11.40 8.66
C THR A 109 -2.75 -11.86 10.10
N GLY A 110 -3.51 -12.94 10.23
CA GLY A 110 -3.84 -13.57 11.50
C GLY A 110 -5.34 -13.87 11.62
N VAL A 111 -5.72 -14.45 12.76
CA VAL A 111 -7.14 -14.68 13.09
C VAL A 111 -7.75 -13.38 13.61
N TYR A 112 -8.90 -12.99 13.07
CA TYR A 112 -9.60 -11.75 13.44
C TYR A 112 -10.83 -11.98 14.33
N THR A 113 -11.26 -13.22 14.55
CA THR A 113 -12.33 -13.49 15.52
C THR A 113 -11.76 -13.41 16.93
N ASN A 114 -12.21 -12.41 17.71
CA ASN A 114 -11.86 -12.27 19.11
C ASN A 114 -13.04 -12.72 20.00
N THR A 115 -12.77 -13.55 21.00
CA THR A 115 -13.78 -14.18 21.85
C THR A 115 -13.49 -13.88 23.32
N ALA A 116 -14.51 -13.36 24.02
CA ALA A 116 -14.51 -13.21 25.47
C ALA A 116 -15.31 -14.36 26.10
N THR A 117 -14.84 -14.91 27.21
CA THR A 117 -15.57 -15.91 28.01
C THR A 117 -15.51 -15.58 29.51
N ALA A 118 -16.66 -15.53 30.17
CA ALA A 118 -16.77 -15.31 31.61
C ALA A 118 -16.81 -16.62 32.40
N SER A 119 -16.26 -16.56 33.61
CA SER A 119 -16.34 -17.61 34.62
C SER A 119 -16.50 -16.98 36.01
N ALA A 120 -17.11 -17.73 36.93
CA ALA A 120 -17.27 -17.35 38.34
C ALA A 120 -17.21 -18.59 39.23
N ILE A 121 -17.01 -18.37 40.53
CA ILE A 121 -17.09 -19.42 41.56
C ILE A 121 -18.55 -19.67 41.94
N THR A 122 -19.38 -18.63 41.95
CA THR A 122 -20.84 -18.76 42.16
C THR A 122 -21.42 -19.62 41.03
N ALA A 123 -22.26 -20.60 41.38
CA ALA A 123 -22.86 -21.49 40.42
C ALA A 123 -23.72 -20.73 39.40
N ASP A 124 -23.56 -21.10 38.13
CA ASP A 124 -24.32 -20.58 36.99
C ASP A 124 -25.13 -21.72 36.34
N PRO A 125 -26.47 -21.75 36.50
CA PRO A 125 -27.32 -22.78 35.93
C PRO A 125 -27.52 -22.64 34.42
N THR A 126 -27.13 -21.50 33.82
CA THR A 126 -27.28 -21.17 32.40
C THR A 126 -25.91 -20.93 31.76
N PRO A 127 -25.11 -21.98 31.58
CA PRO A 127 -23.78 -21.85 31.01
C PRO A 127 -23.85 -21.34 29.57
N GLY A 128 -23.11 -20.29 29.25
CA GLY A 128 -23.06 -19.76 27.88
C GLY A 128 -22.42 -18.39 27.79
N ASN A 129 -21.49 -18.07 28.69
CA ASN A 129 -21.14 -16.70 29.03
C ASN A 129 -20.02 -16.20 28.13
N SER A 130 -20.19 -16.38 26.81
CA SER A 130 -19.18 -16.06 25.80
C SER A 130 -19.78 -15.24 24.67
N ALA A 131 -19.01 -14.30 24.15
CA ALA A 131 -19.37 -13.55 22.95
C ALA A 131 -18.14 -13.30 22.08
N SER A 132 -18.36 -13.24 20.77
CA SER A 132 -17.29 -13.02 19.79
C SER A 132 -17.59 -11.82 18.91
N ALA A 133 -16.54 -11.14 18.47
CA ALA A 133 -16.62 -10.08 17.47
C ALA A 133 -15.51 -10.29 16.43
N THR A 134 -15.84 -10.11 15.15
CA THR A 134 -14.92 -10.33 14.03
C THR A 134 -15.01 -9.14 13.08
N PRO A 135 -14.05 -8.19 13.07
CA PRO A 135 -13.96 -7.22 12.01
C PRO A 135 -13.46 -7.91 10.72
N VAL A 136 -13.66 -7.25 9.58
CA VAL A 136 -13.18 -7.66 8.27
C VAL A 136 -12.15 -6.63 7.80
N PRO A 137 -10.85 -6.84 8.06
CA PRO A 137 -9.82 -5.92 7.64
C PRO A 137 -9.78 -5.73 6.12
N VAL A 138 -9.56 -4.49 5.70
CA VAL A 138 -9.34 -4.12 4.31
C VAL A 138 -7.83 -4.09 4.07
N PRO A 139 -7.29 -4.93 3.18
CA PRO A 139 -5.88 -4.89 2.82
C PRO A 139 -5.48 -3.53 2.26
N ILE A 140 -4.34 -3.02 2.71
CA ILE A 140 -3.69 -1.86 2.11
C ILE A 140 -2.31 -2.24 1.61
N THR A 141 -1.93 -1.66 0.47
CA THR A 141 -0.63 -1.83 -0.18
C THR A 141 0.03 -0.47 -0.32
N ASP A 142 1.30 -0.48 -0.70
CA ASP A 142 2.06 0.71 -1.10
C ASP A 142 2.96 0.24 -2.24
N LEU A 143 2.51 0.51 -3.46
CA LEU A 143 3.15 0.06 -4.68
C LEU A 143 4.07 1.18 -5.18
N LYS A 144 5.34 0.86 -5.39
CA LYS A 144 6.34 1.82 -5.84
C LYS A 144 6.95 1.37 -7.16
N VAL A 145 7.04 2.28 -8.11
CA VAL A 145 7.80 2.08 -9.35
C VAL A 145 9.02 2.98 -9.41
N ILE A 146 10.14 2.41 -9.84
CA ILE A 146 11.35 3.14 -10.22
C ILE A 146 11.65 2.77 -11.67
N LYS A 147 12.03 3.77 -12.46
CA LYS A 147 12.46 3.58 -13.84
C LYS A 147 13.82 4.22 -14.05
N THR A 148 14.73 3.48 -14.66
CA THR A 148 16.06 3.96 -15.02
C THR A 148 16.33 3.70 -16.50
N ALA A 149 17.24 4.49 -17.05
CA ALA A 149 17.83 4.31 -18.37
C ALA A 149 19.32 4.00 -18.17
N ALA A 150 19.87 3.07 -18.93
CA ALA A 150 21.27 2.71 -18.85
C ALA A 150 22.16 3.85 -19.39
N LYS A 151 21.72 4.58 -20.42
CA LYS A 151 22.42 5.77 -20.91
C LYS A 151 21.74 7.01 -20.34
N ASP A 152 22.03 7.27 -19.06
CA ASP A 152 21.65 8.49 -18.37
C ASP A 152 22.63 9.63 -18.72
N ILE A 153 22.18 10.57 -19.55
CA ILE A 153 23.02 11.68 -20.03
C ILE A 153 23.11 12.83 -18.99
N ILE A 154 22.37 12.76 -17.88
CA ILE A 154 22.50 13.75 -16.79
C ILE A 154 23.75 13.43 -15.94
N ASN A 155 24.11 12.16 -15.80
CA ASN A 155 25.20 11.70 -14.92
C ASN A 155 26.36 10.99 -15.64
N ASN A 156 26.21 10.59 -16.90
CA ASN A 156 27.24 9.91 -17.68
C ASN A 156 27.43 10.57 -19.06
N ALA A 157 28.59 11.20 -19.25
CA ALA A 157 28.96 12.05 -20.38
C ALA A 157 29.20 11.31 -21.72
N ALA A 158 28.55 10.16 -21.95
CA ALA A 158 28.65 9.45 -23.22
C ALA A 158 27.66 10.05 -24.23
N SER A 159 28.12 10.41 -25.44
CA SER A 159 27.21 10.77 -26.53
C SER A 159 26.38 9.54 -26.90
N VAL A 160 25.06 9.71 -27.00
CA VAL A 160 24.12 8.65 -27.33
C VAL A 160 23.72 8.84 -28.79
N ASN A 161 24.11 7.93 -29.69
CA ASN A 161 23.93 8.13 -31.13
C ASN A 161 22.70 7.37 -31.66
N PRO A 162 22.02 7.83 -32.72
CA PRO A 162 21.01 7.02 -33.41
C PRO A 162 21.57 5.66 -33.82
N GLY A 163 20.79 4.59 -33.60
CA GLY A 163 21.20 3.20 -33.80
C GLY A 163 21.76 2.51 -32.54
N ASP A 164 22.10 3.26 -31.51
CA ASP A 164 22.47 2.72 -30.21
C ASP A 164 21.32 1.96 -29.54
N THR A 165 21.66 0.94 -28.74
CA THR A 165 20.69 0.33 -27.82
C THR A 165 20.63 1.13 -26.52
N GLU A 166 19.43 1.51 -26.11
CA GLU A 166 19.07 1.99 -24.78
C GLU A 166 18.40 0.87 -23.99
N THR A 167 18.73 0.75 -22.71
CA THR A 167 18.14 -0.27 -21.83
C THR A 167 17.38 0.42 -20.71
N PHE A 168 16.05 0.34 -20.75
CA PHE A 168 15.19 0.76 -19.65
C PHE A 168 15.07 -0.36 -18.63
N THR A 169 15.20 -0.03 -17.35
CA THR A 169 14.89 -0.95 -16.25
C THR A 169 13.77 -0.38 -15.40
N ILE A 170 12.68 -1.13 -15.29
CA ILE A 170 11.54 -0.81 -14.42
C ILE A 170 11.59 -1.76 -13.24
N THR A 171 11.59 -1.22 -12.03
CA THR A 171 11.51 -2.00 -10.78
C THR A 171 10.23 -1.62 -10.07
N VAL A 172 9.35 -2.60 -9.86
CA VAL A 172 8.12 -2.47 -9.09
C VAL A 172 8.32 -3.15 -7.74
N THR A 173 7.98 -2.48 -6.65
CA THR A 173 8.10 -3.01 -5.28
C THR A 173 6.81 -2.79 -4.53
N ASN A 174 6.38 -3.75 -3.71
CA ASN A 174 5.31 -3.54 -2.73
C ASN A 174 5.94 -3.28 -1.36
N THR A 175 5.94 -2.02 -0.91
CA THR A 175 6.41 -1.58 0.41
C THR A 175 5.29 -1.53 1.46
N GLY A 176 4.06 -1.90 1.08
CA GLY A 176 2.90 -1.89 1.95
C GLY A 176 2.80 -3.11 2.85
N PRO A 177 1.92 -3.06 3.88
CA PRO A 177 1.81 -4.13 4.86
C PRO A 177 1.15 -5.41 4.32
N SER A 178 0.32 -5.31 3.27
CA SER A 178 -0.41 -6.43 2.67
C SER A 178 0.18 -6.83 1.32
N ALA A 179 -0.11 -8.05 0.86
CA ALA A 179 0.20 -8.45 -0.52
C ALA A 179 -0.69 -7.67 -1.51
N ALA A 180 -0.13 -7.33 -2.66
CA ALA A 180 -0.85 -6.73 -3.78
C ALA A 180 -1.23 -7.81 -4.80
N THR A 181 -2.39 -7.65 -5.44
CA THR A 181 -2.89 -8.52 -6.50
C THR A 181 -3.19 -7.72 -7.75
N ASN A 182 -3.20 -8.41 -8.89
CA ASN A 182 -3.42 -7.81 -10.21
C ASN A 182 -2.51 -6.59 -10.49
N VAL A 183 -1.26 -6.68 -10.05
CA VAL A 183 -0.28 -5.62 -10.24
C VAL A 183 0.08 -5.52 -11.73
N VAL A 184 -0.04 -4.31 -12.28
CA VAL A 184 0.27 -4.00 -13.68
C VAL A 184 1.03 -2.68 -13.76
N ALA A 185 2.19 -2.72 -14.41
CA ALA A 185 2.90 -1.52 -14.83
C ALA A 185 2.62 -1.25 -16.32
N THR A 186 2.41 0.00 -16.71
CA THR A 186 2.17 0.41 -18.10
C THR A 186 3.27 1.36 -18.57
N ASP A 187 4.03 0.93 -19.56
CA ASP A 187 5.17 1.62 -20.15
C ASP A 187 5.15 1.41 -21.66
N ILE A 188 4.76 2.45 -22.41
CA ILE A 188 4.79 2.39 -23.87
C ILE A 188 6.08 3.04 -24.34
N ILE A 189 6.92 2.25 -25.03
CA ILE A 189 8.16 2.76 -25.62
C ILE A 189 7.81 3.87 -26.63
N PRO A 190 8.33 5.10 -26.43
CA PRO A 190 7.95 6.23 -27.25
C PRO A 190 8.61 6.15 -28.63
N ASN A 191 8.08 6.90 -29.59
CA ASN A 191 8.43 6.74 -31.01
C ASN A 191 9.87 7.17 -31.37
N GLY A 192 10.59 7.85 -30.46
CA GLY A 192 12.04 8.09 -30.55
C GLY A 192 12.89 6.82 -30.40
N TYR A 193 12.28 5.68 -30.07
CA TYR A 193 12.94 4.39 -30.05
C TYR A 193 12.23 3.37 -30.96
N THR A 194 12.96 2.30 -31.29
CA THR A 194 12.43 1.06 -31.88
C THR A 194 12.56 -0.04 -30.84
N TYR A 195 11.45 -0.62 -30.40
CA TYR A 195 11.50 -1.78 -29.48
C TYR A 195 12.33 -2.93 -30.09
N SER A 196 13.23 -3.52 -29.29
CA SER A 196 14.00 -4.70 -29.69
C SER A 196 13.51 -5.94 -28.96
N ASN A 197 13.64 -5.95 -27.63
CA ASN A 197 13.22 -7.06 -26.79
C ASN A 197 12.94 -6.60 -25.36
N SER A 198 12.32 -7.47 -24.58
CA SER A 198 12.09 -7.25 -23.16
C SER A 198 12.27 -8.55 -22.38
N THR A 199 12.67 -8.42 -21.12
CA THR A 199 12.86 -9.54 -20.19
C THR A 199 12.20 -9.19 -18.86
N PRO A 200 10.97 -9.63 -18.61
CA PRO A 200 10.34 -9.54 -17.30
C PRO A 200 10.90 -10.61 -16.35
N SER A 201 11.09 -10.28 -15.08
CA SER A 201 11.45 -11.25 -14.04
C SER A 201 10.28 -12.17 -13.69
N VAL A 202 9.06 -11.66 -13.83
CA VAL A 202 7.78 -12.37 -13.63
C VAL A 202 6.72 -11.81 -14.57
N GLY A 203 5.73 -12.62 -14.90
CA GLY A 203 4.62 -12.16 -15.73
C GLY A 203 5.01 -11.93 -17.18
N VAL A 204 4.23 -11.10 -17.89
CA VAL A 204 4.37 -10.89 -19.33
C VAL A 204 4.27 -9.42 -19.68
N TYR A 205 5.15 -8.92 -20.55
CA TYR A 205 5.08 -7.59 -21.13
C TYR A 205 4.56 -7.64 -22.57
N ASN A 206 3.59 -6.79 -22.88
CA ASN A 206 3.05 -6.61 -24.22
C ASN A 206 3.51 -5.25 -24.79
N GLN A 207 4.46 -5.29 -25.73
CA GLN A 207 5.06 -4.09 -26.32
C GLN A 207 4.08 -3.20 -27.11
N THR A 208 2.95 -3.75 -27.57
CA THR A 208 1.95 -2.98 -28.32
C THR A 208 1.09 -2.13 -27.38
N THR A 209 0.77 -2.66 -26.20
CA THR A 209 -0.05 -1.94 -25.21
C THR A 209 0.78 -1.28 -24.11
N GLY A 210 2.07 -1.60 -24.02
CA GLY A 210 2.97 -1.21 -22.94
C GLY A 210 2.67 -1.90 -21.61
N LYS A 211 1.72 -2.84 -21.56
CA LYS A 211 1.32 -3.46 -20.28
C LYS A 211 2.26 -4.58 -19.89
N TRP A 212 2.85 -4.46 -18.70
CA TRP A 212 3.52 -5.52 -17.98
C TRP A 212 2.60 -6.05 -16.88
N THR A 213 2.04 -7.24 -17.09
CA THR A 213 1.17 -7.90 -16.11
C THR A 213 2.03 -8.72 -15.16
N ILE A 214 2.24 -8.22 -13.94
CA ILE A 214 3.09 -8.82 -12.89
C ILE A 214 2.31 -9.89 -12.12
N GLY A 215 1.02 -9.65 -11.84
CA GLY A 215 0.18 -10.55 -11.06
C GLY A 215 0.23 -10.21 -9.58
N ASN A 216 0.52 -11.19 -8.72
CA ASN A 216 0.57 -10.97 -7.27
C ASN A 216 1.97 -10.59 -6.81
N LEU A 217 2.07 -9.61 -5.91
CA LEU A 217 3.33 -9.15 -5.32
C LEU A 217 3.21 -9.09 -3.79
N ALA A 218 3.90 -10.01 -3.10
CA ALA A 218 3.91 -10.06 -1.65
C ALA A 218 4.50 -8.78 -1.02
N ASN A 219 4.17 -8.51 0.25
CA ASN A 219 4.81 -7.45 1.03
C ASN A 219 6.34 -7.62 1.01
N GLY A 220 7.05 -6.55 0.65
CA GLY A 220 8.51 -6.50 0.56
C GLY A 220 9.10 -7.12 -0.71
N ALA A 221 8.27 -7.70 -1.59
CA ALA A 221 8.74 -8.28 -2.84
C ALA A 221 8.90 -7.22 -3.93
N SER A 222 9.83 -7.47 -4.84
CA SER A 222 10.05 -6.67 -6.04
C SER A 222 10.00 -7.52 -7.30
N ALA A 223 9.60 -6.90 -8.40
CA ALA A 223 9.68 -7.44 -9.74
C ALA A 223 10.45 -6.45 -10.63
N THR A 224 11.14 -6.94 -11.66
CA THR A 224 11.86 -6.10 -12.62
C THR A 224 11.49 -6.42 -14.06
N LEU A 225 11.48 -5.39 -14.91
CA LEU A 225 11.35 -5.50 -16.35
C LEU A 225 12.48 -4.73 -17.01
N THR A 226 13.26 -5.42 -17.83
CA THR A 226 14.27 -4.80 -18.70
C THR A 226 13.74 -4.70 -20.12
N ILE A 227 13.81 -3.53 -20.74
CA ILE A 227 13.41 -3.30 -22.14
C ILE A 227 14.60 -2.72 -22.90
N ASN A 228 15.02 -3.41 -23.96
CA ASN A 228 16.02 -2.92 -24.89
C ASN A 228 15.32 -2.28 -26.09
N ALA A 229 15.72 -1.06 -26.43
CA ALA A 229 15.18 -0.32 -27.56
C ALA A 229 16.31 0.41 -28.31
N ILE A 230 16.19 0.48 -29.64
CA ILE A 230 17.16 1.16 -30.51
C ILE A 230 16.76 2.63 -30.65
N ILE A 231 17.68 3.55 -30.36
CA ILE A 231 17.47 5.00 -30.47
C ILE A 231 17.34 5.41 -31.93
N LYS A 232 16.33 6.22 -32.26
CA LYS A 232 16.16 6.82 -33.59
C LYS A 232 16.80 8.22 -33.65
N ALA A 233 16.88 8.79 -34.85
CA ALA A 233 17.41 10.14 -35.05
C ALA A 233 16.44 11.24 -34.59
N SER A 234 15.14 10.94 -34.57
CA SER A 234 14.10 11.88 -34.14
C SER A 234 12.92 11.15 -33.49
N GLY A 235 12.16 11.89 -32.68
CA GLY A 235 10.98 11.41 -31.99
C GLY A 235 10.93 11.89 -30.54
N ASN A 236 9.93 11.43 -29.80
CA ASN A 236 9.85 11.66 -28.36
C ASN A 236 10.73 10.64 -27.62
N TYR A 237 11.60 11.12 -26.73
CA TYR A 237 12.49 10.29 -25.91
C TYR A 237 12.01 10.17 -24.45
N SER A 238 11.00 10.95 -24.06
CA SER A 238 10.42 10.89 -22.72
C SER A 238 9.69 9.56 -22.54
N ASN A 239 10.27 8.70 -21.72
CA ASN A 239 9.73 7.39 -21.44
C ASN A 239 9.21 7.35 -20.00
N TYR A 240 7.91 7.10 -19.83
CA TYR A 240 7.23 7.12 -18.53
C TYR A 240 6.58 5.77 -18.22
N VAL A 241 6.40 5.45 -16.95
CA VAL A 241 5.69 4.25 -16.49
C VAL A 241 4.69 4.63 -15.42
N THR A 242 3.51 4.01 -15.47
CA THR A 242 2.51 4.09 -14.39
C THR A 242 2.28 2.70 -13.79
N LEU A 243 1.90 2.65 -12.52
CA LEU A 243 1.71 1.43 -11.76
C LEU A 243 0.29 1.39 -11.17
N THR A 244 -0.31 0.20 -11.18
CA THR A 244 -1.63 -0.05 -10.63
C THR A 244 -1.67 -1.41 -9.93
N GLY A 245 -2.56 -1.55 -8.94
CA GLY A 245 -2.90 -2.79 -8.25
C GLY A 245 -4.38 -2.80 -7.84
N ALA A 246 -4.86 -3.92 -7.30
CA ALA A 246 -6.26 -4.07 -6.91
C ALA A 246 -6.57 -3.50 -5.52
N GLU A 247 -5.63 -3.61 -4.59
CA GLU A 247 -5.77 -3.16 -3.21
C GLU A 247 -5.63 -1.63 -3.10
N LYS A 248 -6.14 -1.09 -2.00
CA LYS A 248 -6.05 0.34 -1.71
C LYS A 248 -4.60 0.72 -1.44
N ASP A 249 -4.09 1.63 -2.26
CA ASP A 249 -2.82 2.30 -2.03
C ASP A 249 -3.07 3.70 -1.44
N LEU A 250 -2.42 3.99 -0.32
CA LEU A 250 -2.56 5.27 0.38
C LEU A 250 -1.54 6.32 -0.09
N ASP A 251 -0.46 5.89 -0.75
CA ASP A 251 0.55 6.77 -1.33
C ASP A 251 0.61 6.58 -2.85
N LEU A 252 -0.09 7.44 -3.58
CA LEU A 252 -0.06 7.40 -5.05
C LEU A 252 1.14 8.16 -5.65
N SER A 253 1.94 8.85 -4.84
CA SER A 253 3.02 9.71 -5.34
C SER A 253 4.19 8.95 -5.95
N ASN A 254 4.30 7.66 -5.65
CA ASN A 254 5.37 6.76 -6.05
C ASN A 254 4.91 5.72 -7.11
N ASN A 255 3.68 5.88 -7.62
CA ASN A 255 3.05 5.01 -8.63
C ASN A 255 3.33 5.45 -10.08
N GLU A 256 4.20 6.44 -10.27
CA GLU A 256 4.66 6.86 -11.59
C GLU A 256 6.18 7.13 -11.56
N ALA A 257 6.86 6.84 -12.67
CA ALA A 257 8.27 7.14 -12.81
C ALA A 257 8.64 7.51 -14.26
N TYR A 258 9.68 8.33 -14.40
CA TYR A 258 10.24 8.74 -15.67
C TYR A 258 11.67 8.22 -15.79
N ALA A 259 12.04 7.74 -16.97
CA ALA A 259 13.45 7.60 -17.30
C ALA A 259 14.08 8.99 -17.52
N PRO A 260 15.34 9.21 -17.13
CA PRO A 260 16.09 10.40 -17.53
C PRO A 260 16.03 10.60 -19.05
N LEU A 261 15.90 11.86 -19.51
CA LEU A 261 15.83 12.17 -20.94
C LEU A 261 17.17 11.90 -21.62
N ALA A 262 17.13 11.31 -22.82
CA ALA A 262 18.25 11.37 -23.74
C ALA A 262 18.47 12.84 -24.18
N ASN A 263 19.65 13.40 -23.92
CA ASN A 263 20.08 14.70 -24.40
C ASN A 263 20.04 14.75 -25.93
N THR A 264 19.26 15.70 -26.46
CA THR A 264 19.19 16.03 -27.88
C THR A 264 20.29 17.06 -28.18
N ASN A 265 21.37 16.64 -28.82
CA ASN A 265 22.45 17.50 -29.28
C ASN A 265 22.36 17.64 -30.81
N ALA A 266 22.18 18.87 -31.29
CA ALA A 266 22.36 19.21 -32.69
C ALA A 266 23.77 19.82 -32.87
N ASP A 267 24.64 19.11 -33.58
CA ASP A 267 25.98 19.56 -33.96
C ASP A 267 25.89 20.23 -35.33
N VAL A 268 25.77 21.56 -35.34
CA VAL A 268 25.58 22.36 -36.55
C VAL A 268 26.89 23.00 -36.97
N SER A 269 27.30 22.77 -38.22
CA SER A 269 28.44 23.43 -38.84
C SER A 269 27.99 24.31 -40.01
N ILE A 270 28.79 25.33 -40.32
CA ILE A 270 28.56 26.23 -41.45
C ILE A 270 29.82 26.32 -42.30
N VAL A 271 29.67 26.11 -43.61
CA VAL A 271 30.75 26.30 -44.58
C VAL A 271 30.35 27.41 -45.53
N LYS A 272 31.21 28.43 -45.67
CA LYS A 272 31.06 29.50 -46.66
C LYS A 272 32.07 29.28 -47.78
N THR A 273 31.59 29.23 -49.02
CA THR A 273 32.41 29.17 -50.23
C THR A 273 32.14 30.37 -51.11
N VAL A 274 33.09 30.68 -51.99
CA VAL A 274 32.96 31.74 -52.99
C VAL A 274 33.24 31.15 -54.37
N ASN A 275 32.42 31.49 -55.36
CA ASN A 275 32.59 30.98 -56.72
C ASN A 275 33.87 31.52 -57.41
N ASN A 276 34.36 32.68 -56.99
CA ASN A 276 35.60 33.29 -57.48
C ASN A 276 36.30 34.08 -56.36
N ALA A 277 37.46 33.60 -55.92
CA ALA A 277 38.23 34.22 -54.84
C ALA A 277 39.00 35.49 -55.26
N THR A 278 39.15 35.73 -56.56
CA THR A 278 39.88 36.89 -57.13
C THR A 278 39.05 37.53 -58.26
N PRO A 279 37.89 38.12 -57.96
CA PRO A 279 37.04 38.75 -58.96
C PRO A 279 37.66 40.05 -59.49
N ASN A 280 37.45 40.32 -60.78
CA ASN A 280 37.69 41.65 -61.34
C ASN A 280 36.60 42.62 -60.86
N VAL A 281 36.92 43.91 -60.80
CA VAL A 281 35.94 44.97 -60.45
C VAL A 281 34.77 44.94 -61.43
N GLY A 282 33.54 44.89 -60.91
CA GLY A 282 32.30 44.82 -61.68
C GLY A 282 31.84 43.39 -62.03
N ALA A 283 32.58 42.35 -61.63
CA ALA A 283 32.14 40.96 -61.79
C ALA A 283 31.17 40.52 -60.68
N ASN A 284 30.19 39.67 -61.04
CA ASN A 284 29.29 39.07 -60.06
C ASN A 284 30.02 37.98 -59.27
N VAL A 285 29.86 38.02 -57.95
CA VAL A 285 30.40 37.02 -57.03
C VAL A 285 29.26 36.40 -56.25
N THR A 286 29.29 35.08 -56.16
CA THR A 286 28.31 34.29 -55.41
C THR A 286 29.00 33.68 -54.21
N PHE A 287 28.49 34.02 -53.02
CA PHE A 287 28.82 33.32 -51.79
C PHE A 287 27.78 32.24 -51.53
N THR A 288 28.22 31.02 -51.28
CA THR A 288 27.33 29.90 -50.92
C THR A 288 27.61 29.51 -49.48
N LEU A 289 26.57 29.60 -48.65
CA LEU A 289 26.60 29.16 -47.26
C LEU A 289 25.85 27.83 -47.14
N THR A 290 26.53 26.81 -46.63
CA THR A 290 25.96 25.48 -46.40
C THR A 290 25.97 25.17 -44.91
N ALA A 291 24.81 25.23 -44.28
CA ALA A 291 24.62 24.75 -42.92
C ALA A 291 24.41 23.24 -42.94
N THR A 292 25.18 22.49 -42.16
CA THR A 292 25.09 21.04 -42.06
C THR A 292 24.83 20.65 -40.61
N ASN A 293 23.70 19.98 -40.36
CA ASN A 293 23.53 19.22 -39.13
C ASN A 293 24.34 17.93 -39.29
N ALA A 294 25.35 17.74 -38.45
CA ALA A 294 26.29 16.64 -38.61
C ALA A 294 25.60 15.29 -38.44
N ALA A 295 26.14 14.24 -39.07
CA ALA A 295 25.52 12.92 -39.01
C ALA A 295 25.57 12.29 -37.59
N ASN A 296 26.45 12.79 -36.72
CA ASN A 296 26.54 12.45 -35.30
C ASN A 296 25.58 13.27 -34.41
N SER A 297 24.80 14.19 -34.98
CA SER A 297 23.75 14.88 -34.24
C SER A 297 22.67 13.89 -33.79
N THR A 298 22.20 14.08 -32.56
CA THR A 298 21.20 13.23 -31.90
C THR A 298 19.79 13.86 -31.93
N SER A 299 19.68 15.02 -32.58
CA SER A 299 18.41 15.71 -32.86
C SER A 299 18.49 16.62 -34.08
N ASP A 300 17.31 17.00 -34.59
CA ASP A 300 17.18 18.07 -35.56
C ASP A 300 17.65 19.41 -34.97
N ALA A 301 18.41 20.17 -35.76
CA ALA A 301 18.72 21.55 -35.45
C ALA A 301 17.47 22.42 -35.68
N THR A 302 16.87 22.94 -34.62
CA THR A 302 15.71 23.84 -34.72
C THR A 302 16.14 25.30 -34.56
N GLN A 303 15.42 26.23 -35.21
CA GLN A 303 15.69 27.68 -35.15
C GLN A 303 17.10 28.11 -35.62
N VAL A 304 17.72 27.34 -36.53
CA VAL A 304 19.03 27.69 -37.10
C VAL A 304 18.94 29.00 -37.87
N THR A 305 19.66 30.00 -37.40
CA THR A 305 19.79 31.29 -38.08
C THR A 305 21.22 31.43 -38.60
N VAL A 306 21.37 31.68 -39.91
CA VAL A 306 22.67 31.96 -40.53
C VAL A 306 22.71 33.44 -40.88
N THR A 307 23.65 34.15 -40.27
CA THR A 307 23.91 35.57 -40.56
C THR A 307 25.20 35.68 -41.35
N ASP A 308 25.13 36.31 -42.52
CA ASP A 308 26.30 36.66 -43.31
C ASP A 308 26.34 38.16 -43.54
N ILE A 309 27.52 38.76 -43.35
CA ILE A 309 27.76 40.17 -43.66
C ILE A 309 28.64 40.19 -44.91
N LEU A 310 28.16 40.86 -45.96
CA LEU A 310 28.94 41.03 -47.17
C LEU A 310 30.22 41.82 -46.87
N PRO A 311 31.39 41.38 -47.35
CA PRO A 311 32.63 42.13 -47.18
C PRO A 311 32.53 43.53 -47.80
N SER A 312 33.35 44.46 -47.31
CA SER A 312 33.47 45.79 -47.94
C SER A 312 33.89 45.66 -49.41
N GLY A 313 33.32 46.51 -50.28
CA GLY A 313 33.56 46.48 -51.72
C GLY A 313 32.58 45.61 -52.53
N TYR A 314 31.66 44.92 -51.87
CA TYR A 314 30.53 44.23 -52.51
C TYR A 314 29.23 45.00 -52.29
N THR A 315 28.38 45.05 -53.32
CA THR A 315 27.01 45.56 -53.25
C THR A 315 26.07 44.46 -53.74
N TYR A 316 24.90 44.32 -53.11
CA TYR A 316 23.90 43.31 -53.45
C TYR A 316 22.66 43.93 -54.11
#